data_AF-G4RPP0-F1
#
_entry.id   AF-G4RPP0-F1
#
_cell.length_a   1.000
_cell.length_b   1.000
_cell.length_c   1.000
_cell.angle_alpha   90.00
_cell.angle_beta   90.00
_cell.angle_gamma   90.00
#
_symmetry.space_group_name_H-M   'P 1'
#
loop_
_entity.id
_entity.type
_entity.pdbx_description
1 polymer ?
#
loop_
_entity_poly.entity_id
_entity_poly.type
_entity_poly.pdbx_seq_one_letter_code
_entity_poly.pdbx_strand_id
1 'polypeptide(L)'
;MTADGVFYIRRSDMERIAKRMGLSADELAARIGARPEQAGRGVRYIIEWSWIFDKLLDLERRIARLEGAPQERGANIEQFVAALDAAIKSTAGPTGYSSLRAVRDLVVSRLELSDAQFVELFTKTVLQSRGKYILLEGGDYKVHINGKSYGYIKIVQGYKGSNTSTS
;
A
#
# COMPACT_ATOMS: atom_id res chain seq x y z
N MET A 1 -11.01 16.15 -2.59
CA MET A 1 -10.60 14.98 -3.38
C MET A 1 -11.12 15.18 -4.79
N THR A 2 -10.24 15.41 -5.76
CA THR A 2 -10.59 15.43 -7.19
C THR A 2 -10.52 14.00 -7.73
N ALA A 3 -11.43 13.66 -8.64
CA ALA A 3 -11.75 12.30 -9.06
C ALA A 3 -10.61 11.52 -9.75
N ASP A 4 -9.47 12.16 -10.04
CA ASP A 4 -8.41 11.59 -10.89
C ASP A 4 -7.11 11.23 -10.16
N GLY A 5 -7.07 11.22 -8.82
CA GLY A 5 -5.83 10.87 -8.12
C GLY A 5 -4.70 11.86 -8.37
N VAL A 6 -5.05 13.14 -8.54
CA VAL A 6 -4.12 14.24 -8.73
C VAL A 6 -4.21 15.23 -7.58
N PHE A 7 -3.06 15.61 -7.01
CA PHE A 7 -2.96 16.64 -5.98
C PHE A 7 -2.45 17.95 -6.59
N TYR A 8 -3.16 19.05 -6.30
CA TYR A 8 -2.84 20.37 -6.85
C TYR A 8 -2.25 21.28 -5.77
N ILE A 9 -1.07 21.83 -6.07
CA ILE A 9 -0.39 22.81 -5.21
C ILE A 9 -0.32 24.14 -5.96
N ARG A 10 -0.73 25.23 -5.31
CA ARG A 10 -0.57 26.57 -5.88
C ARG A 10 0.90 26.95 -5.87
N ARG A 11 1.34 27.68 -6.91
CA ARG A 11 2.73 28.17 -6.99
C ARG A 11 3.18 28.93 -5.74
N SER A 12 2.33 29.80 -5.18
CA SER A 12 2.65 30.54 -3.95
C SER A 12 2.92 29.66 -2.73
N ASP A 13 2.25 28.51 -2.63
CA ASP A 13 2.47 27.56 -1.54
C ASP A 13 3.74 26.74 -1.78
N MET A 14 3.99 26.35 -3.03
CA MET A 14 5.24 25.70 -3.43
C MET A 14 6.46 26.60 -3.15
N GLU A 15 6.38 27.89 -3.51
CA GLU A 15 7.43 28.89 -3.25
C GLU A 15 7.67 29.07 -1.75
N ARG A 16 6.61 29.06 -0.93
CA ARG A 16 6.73 29.17 0.54
C ARG A 16 7.46 27.97 1.14
N ILE A 17 7.15 26.76 0.67
CA ILE A 17 7.79 25.52 1.13
C ILE A 17 9.24 25.46 0.65
N ALA A 18 9.48 25.75 -0.64
CA ALA A 18 10.80 25.74 -1.24
C ALA A 18 11.75 26.71 -0.54
N LYS A 19 11.27 27.92 -0.21
CA LYS A 19 12.06 28.92 0.54
C LYS A 19 12.52 28.42 1.91
N ARG A 20 11.71 27.61 2.61
CA ARG A 20 12.12 27.00 3.90
C ARG A 20 13.23 25.96 3.73
N MET A 21 13.39 25.41 2.54
CA MET A 21 14.39 24.40 2.19
C MET A 21 15.59 25.00 1.44
N GLY A 22 15.62 26.33 1.22
CA GLY A 22 16.64 26.99 0.41
C GLY A 22 16.57 26.66 -1.08
N LEU A 23 15.40 26.29 -1.59
CA LEU A 23 15.15 25.90 -2.98
C LEU A 23 14.21 26.89 -3.68
N SER A 24 14.21 26.87 -5.00
CA SER A 24 13.15 27.43 -5.84
C SER A 24 11.95 26.48 -5.95
N ALA A 25 10.79 27.01 -6.33
CA ALA A 25 9.57 26.22 -6.49
C ALA A 25 9.71 25.13 -7.57
N ASP A 26 10.43 25.42 -8.66
CA ASP A 26 10.66 24.46 -9.74
C ASP A 26 11.64 23.35 -9.33
N GLU A 27 12.67 23.67 -8.53
CA GLU A 27 13.57 22.66 -7.96
C GLU A 27 12.86 21.75 -6.97
N LEU A 28 12.00 22.32 -6.12
CA LEU A 28 11.18 21.53 -5.20
C LEU A 28 10.20 20.65 -5.98
N ALA A 29 9.54 21.21 -7.01
CA ALA A 29 8.65 20.46 -7.89
C ALA A 29 9.35 19.28 -8.56
N ALA A 30 10.54 19.49 -9.14
CA ALA A 30 11.33 18.41 -9.72
C ALA A 30 11.72 17.33 -8.70
N ARG A 31 12.05 17.72 -7.46
CA ARG A 31 12.38 16.77 -6.38
C ARG A 31 11.18 15.93 -5.96
N ILE A 32 9.99 16.52 -5.91
CA ILE A 32 8.73 15.87 -5.52
C ILE A 32 7.89 15.43 -6.72
N GLY A 33 8.46 15.38 -7.92
CA GLY A 33 7.81 14.87 -9.12
C GLY A 33 6.58 15.65 -9.55
N ALA A 34 6.44 16.88 -9.06
CA ALA A 34 5.35 17.73 -9.43
C ALA A 34 5.59 18.31 -10.82
N ARG A 35 4.59 18.25 -11.69
CA ARG A 35 4.62 18.89 -13.01
C ARG A 35 3.93 20.25 -12.94
N PRO A 36 4.54 21.34 -13.46
CA PRO A 36 3.84 22.61 -13.59
C PRO A 36 2.76 22.51 -14.68
N GLU A 37 1.56 22.93 -14.36
CA GLU A 37 0.41 23.05 -15.26
C GLU A 37 -0.08 24.50 -15.28
N GLN A 38 -0.35 25.00 -16.49
CA GLN A 38 -0.91 26.32 -16.70
C GLN A 38 -2.40 26.32 -16.32
N ALA A 39 -2.75 27.03 -15.25
CA ALA A 39 -4.12 27.18 -14.78
C ALA A 39 -4.59 28.63 -14.96
N GLY A 40 -5.13 28.93 -16.14
CA GLY A 40 -5.57 30.29 -16.49
C GLY A 40 -4.40 31.29 -16.48
N ARG A 41 -4.48 32.32 -15.63
CA ARG A 41 -3.41 33.34 -15.47
C ARG A 41 -2.27 32.94 -14.52
N GLY A 42 -2.28 31.72 -13.96
CA GLY A 42 -1.28 31.26 -12.99
C GLY A 42 -0.74 29.86 -13.28
N VAL A 43 0.26 29.44 -12.50
CA VAL A 43 0.85 28.09 -12.54
C VAL A 43 0.40 27.31 -11.31
N ARG A 44 0.03 26.05 -11.50
CA ARG A 44 -0.19 25.08 -10.43
C ARG A 44 0.76 23.93 -10.62
N TYR A 45 1.19 23.31 -9.52
CA TYR A 45 1.97 22.09 -9.56
C TYR A 45 1.05 20.91 -9.32
N ILE A 46 1.09 19.96 -10.22
CA ILE A 46 0.36 18.70 -10.17
C ILE A 46 1.28 17.62 -9.65
N ILE A 47 0.88 16.94 -8.60
CA ILE A 47 1.51 15.69 -8.15
C ILE A 47 0.53 14.55 -8.40
N GLU A 48 0.94 13.58 -9.20
CA GLU A 48 0.20 12.34 -9.41
C GLU A 48 0.39 11.43 -8.18
N TRP A 49 -0.69 10.89 -7.62
CA TRP A 49 -0.62 10.02 -6.44
C TRP A 49 0.27 8.78 -6.68
N SER A 50 0.27 8.24 -7.90
CA SER A 50 1.15 7.12 -8.32
C SER A 50 2.63 7.39 -8.04
N TRP A 51 3.09 8.60 -8.34
CA TRP A 51 4.49 8.97 -8.17
C TRP A 51 4.88 9.13 -6.70
N ILE A 52 3.96 9.60 -5.85
CA ILE A 52 4.19 9.71 -4.39
C ILE A 52 4.43 8.31 -3.80
N PHE A 53 3.65 7.31 -4.23
CA PHE A 53 3.84 5.92 -3.79
C PHE A 53 5.17 5.35 -4.27
N ASP A 54 5.55 5.56 -5.53
CA ASP A 54 6.83 5.08 -6.06
C ASP A 54 8.03 5.67 -5.30
N LYS A 55 7.96 6.96 -4.95
CA LYS A 55 9.00 7.63 -4.16
C LYS A 55 9.00 7.24 -2.70
N LEU A 56 7.84 6.98 -2.11
CA LEU A 56 7.75 6.45 -0.75
C LEU A 56 8.40 5.05 -0.69
N LEU A 57 8.08 4.19 -1.65
CA LEU A 57 8.67 2.85 -1.77
C LEU A 57 10.19 2.91 -2.05
N ASP A 58 10.66 3.85 -2.87
CA ASP A 58 12.09 4.03 -3.13
C ASP A 58 12.84 4.63 -1.93
N LEU A 59 12.20 5.53 -1.18
CA LEU A 59 12.74 6.09 0.06
C LEU A 59 12.84 5.00 1.14
N GLU A 60 11.82 4.15 1.28
CA GLU A 60 11.83 3.00 2.19
C GLU A 60 12.93 2.00 1.84
N ARG A 61 13.11 1.68 0.55
CA ARG A 61 14.23 0.82 0.08
C ARG A 61 15.59 1.43 0.37
N ARG A 62 15.72 2.76 0.28
CA ARG A 62 16.97 3.48 0.59
C ARG A 62 17.24 3.54 2.08
N ILE A 63 16.22 3.76 2.91
CA ILE A 63 16.33 3.72 4.37
C ILE A 63 16.71 2.30 4.82
N ALA A 64 16.05 1.27 4.27
CA ALA A 64 16.38 -0.14 4.55
C ALA A 64 17.82 -0.52 4.18
N ARG A 65 18.40 0.10 3.14
CA ARG A 65 19.80 -0.08 2.75
C ARG A 65 20.79 0.68 3.64
N LEU A 66 20.40 1.85 4.15
CA LEU A 66 21.26 2.71 4.96
C LEU A 66 21.28 2.28 6.44
N GLU A 67 20.20 1.68 6.94
CA GLU A 67 20.10 1.26 8.35
C GLU A 67 20.78 -0.07 8.65
N GLY A 68 21.42 -0.74 7.68
CA GLY A 68 22.13 -2.00 7.93
C GLY A 68 21.23 -3.01 8.66
N ALA A 69 20.03 -3.23 8.10
CA ALA A 69 18.99 -4.00 8.76
C ALA A 69 19.51 -5.40 9.16
N PRO A 70 19.22 -5.85 10.39
CA PRO A 70 19.58 -7.18 10.85
C PRO A 70 18.96 -8.21 9.91
N GLN A 71 19.71 -9.27 9.61
CA GLN A 71 19.34 -10.40 8.76
C GLN A 71 17.82 -10.61 8.66
N GLU A 72 17.33 -10.45 7.44
CA GLU A 72 15.99 -10.82 7.00
C GLU A 72 15.59 -12.20 7.53
N ARG A 73 14.83 -12.23 8.63
CA ARG A 73 13.80 -13.26 8.83
C ARG A 73 12.50 -12.79 8.20
N GLY A 74 12.59 -12.23 6.99
CA GLY A 74 11.41 -11.85 6.22
C GLY A 74 10.63 -13.12 5.91
N ALA A 75 9.45 -13.28 6.51
CA ALA A 75 8.58 -14.40 6.21
C ALA A 75 8.39 -14.48 4.69
N ASN A 76 8.76 -15.62 4.09
CA ASN A 76 8.58 -15.82 2.65
C ASN A 76 7.07 -15.73 2.33
N ILE A 77 6.71 -15.35 1.10
CA ILE A 77 5.33 -15.14 0.66
C ILE A 77 4.43 -16.35 0.95
N GLU A 78 4.98 -17.56 0.89
CA GLU A 78 4.28 -18.80 1.24
C GLU A 78 3.88 -18.86 2.72
N GLN A 79 4.80 -18.46 3.62
CA GLN A 79 4.54 -18.39 5.06
C GLN A 79 3.50 -17.31 5.37
N PHE A 80 3.58 -16.17 4.67
CA PHE A 80 2.58 -15.12 4.76
C PHE A 80 1.19 -15.62 4.33
N VAL A 81 1.08 -16.28 3.18
CA VAL A 81 -0.19 -16.83 2.67
C VAL A 81 -0.78 -17.84 3.66
N ALA A 82 0.03 -18.74 4.21
CA ALA A 82 -0.43 -19.71 5.20
C ALA A 82 -0.91 -19.04 6.50
N ALA A 83 -0.18 -18.03 6.99
CA ALA A 83 -0.58 -17.25 8.17
C ALA A 83 -1.85 -16.44 7.91
N LEU A 84 -1.98 -15.83 6.74
CA LEU A 84 -3.15 -15.08 6.31
C LEU A 84 -4.39 -15.98 6.26
N ASP A 85 -4.29 -17.15 5.61
CA ASP A 85 -5.39 -18.10 5.53
C ASP A 85 -5.85 -18.56 6.92
N ALA A 86 -4.90 -18.85 7.81
CA ALA A 86 -5.19 -19.25 9.17
C ALA A 86 -5.88 -18.12 9.96
N ALA A 87 -5.37 -16.89 9.86
CA ALA A 87 -5.92 -15.72 10.53
C ALA A 87 -7.34 -15.39 10.04
N ILE A 88 -7.61 -15.50 8.74
CA ILE A 88 -8.97 -15.32 8.19
C ILE A 88 -9.90 -16.37 8.79
N LYS A 89 -9.51 -17.65 8.77
CA LYS A 89 -10.34 -18.74 9.32
C LYS A 89 -10.62 -18.59 10.82
N SER A 90 -9.64 -18.15 11.61
CA SER A 90 -9.79 -18.01 13.05
C SER A 90 -10.63 -16.79 13.46
N THR A 91 -10.68 -15.76 12.62
CA THR A 91 -11.40 -14.50 12.91
C THR A 91 -12.71 -14.36 12.13
N ALA A 92 -13.07 -15.37 11.34
CA ALA A 92 -14.27 -15.35 10.52
C ALA A 92 -15.53 -15.27 11.38
N GLY A 93 -16.33 -14.23 11.14
CA GLY A 93 -17.66 -14.12 11.73
C GLY A 93 -18.67 -15.06 11.07
N PRO A 94 -19.97 -15.00 11.47
CA PRO A 94 -21.03 -15.88 10.96
C PRO A 94 -21.21 -15.86 9.43
N THR A 95 -20.86 -14.75 8.77
CA THR A 95 -20.94 -14.58 7.30
C THR A 95 -19.71 -15.10 6.56
N GLY A 96 -18.68 -15.53 7.30
CA GLY A 96 -17.38 -15.97 6.80
C GLY A 96 -16.42 -14.82 6.45
N TYR A 97 -16.80 -13.57 6.70
CA TYR A 97 -15.91 -12.41 6.59
C TYR A 97 -15.18 -12.15 7.91
N SER A 98 -13.94 -11.69 7.78
CA SER A 98 -13.06 -11.29 8.87
C SER A 98 -12.69 -9.82 8.74
N SER A 99 -12.59 -9.12 9.85
CA SER A 99 -12.03 -7.76 9.89
C SER A 99 -10.54 -7.79 9.56
N LEU A 100 -10.10 -6.92 8.64
CA LEU A 100 -8.68 -6.80 8.31
C LEU A 100 -7.84 -6.33 9.49
N ARG A 101 -8.40 -5.60 10.46
CA ARG A 101 -7.71 -5.28 11.71
C ARG A 101 -7.31 -6.56 12.45
N ALA A 102 -8.29 -7.43 12.72
CA ALA A 102 -8.07 -8.66 13.47
C ALA A 102 -7.13 -9.62 12.71
N VAL A 103 -7.29 -9.73 11.39
CA VAL A 103 -6.40 -10.53 10.54
C VAL A 103 -4.98 -9.97 10.58
N ARG A 104 -4.81 -8.65 10.42
CA ARG A 104 -3.51 -7.99 10.48
C ARG A 104 -2.83 -8.23 11.81
N ASP A 105 -3.52 -8.03 12.92
CA ASP A 105 -2.95 -8.15 14.27
C ASP A 105 -2.39 -9.56 14.50
N LEU A 106 -3.13 -10.58 14.07
CA LEU A 106 -2.67 -11.98 14.14
C LEU A 106 -1.47 -12.28 13.23
N VAL A 107 -1.48 -11.80 11.99
CA VAL A 107 -0.41 -12.07 11.03
C VAL A 107 0.87 -11.33 11.41
N VAL A 108 0.77 -10.06 11.80
CA VAL A 108 1.88 -9.24 12.29
C VAL A 108 2.49 -9.85 13.54
N SER A 109 1.66 -10.22 14.52
CA SER A 109 2.16 -10.86 15.75
C SER A 109 2.82 -12.21 15.47
N ARG A 110 2.30 -13.00 14.53
CA ARG A 110 2.80 -14.36 14.25
C ARG A 110 4.11 -14.36 13.44
N LEU A 111 4.24 -13.42 12.53
CA LEU A 111 5.37 -13.35 11.59
C LEU A 111 6.36 -12.23 11.95
N GLU A 112 6.15 -11.55 13.08
CA GLU A 112 6.98 -10.44 13.57
C GLU A 112 7.16 -9.34 12.51
N LEU A 113 6.09 -9.07 11.75
CA LEU A 113 6.10 -8.10 10.66
C LEU A 113 5.78 -6.70 11.16
N SER A 114 6.35 -5.68 10.52
CA SER A 114 5.80 -4.33 10.62
C SER A 114 4.45 -4.20 9.88
N ASP A 115 3.67 -3.17 10.21
CA ASP A 115 2.41 -2.88 9.52
C ASP A 115 2.63 -2.61 8.01
N ALA A 116 3.72 -1.92 7.66
CA ALA A 116 4.09 -1.66 6.26
C ALA A 116 4.37 -2.96 5.49
N GLN A 117 5.16 -3.88 6.08
CA GLN A 117 5.43 -5.19 5.48
C GLN A 117 4.15 -6.03 5.31
N PHE A 118 3.22 -5.96 6.28
CA PHE A 118 1.93 -6.61 6.15
C PHE A 118 1.16 -6.06 4.94
N VAL A 119 1.05 -4.73 4.79
CA VAL A 119 0.33 -4.11 3.68
C VAL A 119 0.94 -4.49 2.32
N GLU A 120 2.27 -4.50 2.22
CA GLU A 120 2.98 -4.90 1.00
C GLU A 120 2.70 -6.36 0.64
N LEU A 121 2.94 -7.29 1.57
CA LEU A 121 2.76 -8.72 1.35
C LEU A 121 1.28 -9.07 1.10
N PHE A 122 0.36 -8.40 1.80
CA PHE A 122 -1.08 -8.55 1.59
C PHE A 122 -1.49 -8.12 0.19
N THR A 123 -1.07 -6.92 -0.23
CA THR A 123 -1.39 -6.38 -1.56
C THR A 123 -0.85 -7.28 -2.65
N LYS A 124 0.41 -7.71 -2.53
CA LYS A 124 1.04 -8.64 -3.46
C LYS A 124 0.28 -9.97 -3.52
N THR A 125 -0.05 -10.54 -2.37
CA THR A 125 -0.78 -11.80 -2.25
C THR A 125 -2.16 -11.74 -2.90
N VAL A 126 -2.94 -10.70 -2.62
CA VAL A 126 -4.29 -10.52 -3.20
C VAL A 126 -4.24 -10.36 -4.71
N LEU A 127 -3.30 -9.54 -5.22
CA LEU A 127 -3.15 -9.30 -6.66
C LEU A 127 -2.71 -10.56 -7.42
N GLN A 128 -1.87 -11.40 -6.81
CA GLN A 128 -1.41 -12.67 -7.38
C GLN A 128 -2.45 -13.79 -7.25
N SER A 129 -3.22 -13.81 -6.16
CA SER A 129 -4.18 -14.87 -5.85
C SER A 129 -5.58 -14.57 -6.42
N ARG A 130 -5.66 -14.30 -7.74
CA ARG A 130 -6.92 -13.91 -8.41
C ARG A 130 -8.03 -14.92 -8.10
N GLY A 131 -9.05 -14.46 -7.37
CA GLY A 131 -10.23 -15.26 -7.02
C GLY A 131 -10.13 -16.12 -5.77
N LYS A 132 -8.99 -16.11 -5.04
CA LYS A 132 -8.89 -16.82 -3.74
C LYS A 132 -9.58 -16.05 -2.61
N TYR A 133 -9.47 -14.73 -2.63
CA TYR A 133 -9.97 -13.86 -1.58
C TYR A 133 -11.06 -12.93 -2.12
N ILE A 134 -12.10 -12.71 -1.32
CA ILE A 134 -13.10 -11.67 -1.53
C ILE A 134 -12.79 -10.55 -0.55
N LEU A 135 -12.68 -9.33 -1.08
CA LEU A 135 -12.47 -8.12 -0.28
C LEU A 135 -13.73 -7.27 -0.28
N LEU A 136 -14.02 -6.63 0.85
CA LEU A 136 -15.17 -5.75 1.02
C LEU A 136 -14.76 -4.44 1.70
N GLU A 137 -15.34 -3.34 1.22
CA GLU A 137 -15.10 -1.99 1.73
C GLU A 137 -15.75 -1.77 3.10
N GLY A 138 -15.15 -0.94 3.94
CA GLY A 138 -15.67 -0.63 5.28
C GLY A 138 -14.63 -0.85 6.37
N GLY A 139 -15.09 -0.99 7.61
CA GLY A 139 -14.25 -1.29 8.77
C GLY A 139 -13.37 -0.12 9.24
N ASP A 140 -12.80 -0.28 10.45
CA ASP A 140 -11.98 0.74 11.12
C ASP A 140 -10.53 0.76 10.65
N TYR A 141 -10.03 -0.38 10.15
CA TYR A 141 -8.71 -0.50 9.53
C TYR A 141 -8.91 -0.79 8.05
N LYS A 142 -8.12 -0.11 7.20
CA LYS A 142 -8.27 -0.18 5.76
C LYS A 142 -6.93 -0.44 5.08
N VAL A 143 -6.94 -1.35 4.11
CA VAL A 143 -5.83 -1.56 3.18
C VAL A 143 -6.25 -1.05 1.81
N HIS A 144 -5.41 -0.22 1.20
CA HIS A 144 -5.68 0.41 -0.09
C HIS A 144 -5.07 -0.42 -1.22
N ILE A 145 -5.91 -0.88 -2.15
CA ILE A 145 -5.48 -1.67 -3.32
C ILE A 145 -6.19 -1.11 -4.55
N ASN A 146 -5.42 -0.71 -5.57
CA ASN A 146 -5.93 -0.17 -6.85
C ASN A 146 -6.99 0.93 -6.70
N GLY A 147 -6.75 1.90 -5.80
CA GLY A 147 -7.65 3.04 -5.58
C GLY A 147 -8.92 2.72 -4.77
N LYS A 148 -9.07 1.48 -4.28
CA LYS A 148 -10.17 1.06 -3.39
C LYS A 148 -9.66 0.75 -2.00
N SER A 149 -10.53 0.90 -1.01
CA SER A 149 -10.18 0.75 0.42
C SER A 149 -10.97 -0.39 1.03
N TYR A 150 -10.29 -1.46 1.41
CA TYR A 150 -10.92 -2.67 1.93
C TYR A 150 -10.69 -2.78 3.43
N GLY A 151 -11.71 -3.21 4.18
CA GLY A 151 -11.59 -3.46 5.62
C GLY A 151 -12.01 -4.87 6.04
N TYR A 152 -12.52 -5.67 5.10
CA TYR A 152 -12.91 -7.05 5.36
C TYR A 152 -12.38 -7.99 4.28
N ILE A 153 -12.12 -9.23 4.68
CA ILE A 153 -11.62 -10.29 3.82
C ILE A 153 -12.32 -11.61 4.11
N LYS A 154 -12.51 -12.43 3.07
CA LYS A 154 -13.02 -13.80 3.15
C LYS A 154 -12.27 -14.69 2.17
N ILE A 155 -12.09 -15.96 2.51
CA ILE A 155 -11.61 -16.99 1.57
C ILE A 155 -12.80 -17.53 0.76
N VAL A 156 -12.64 -17.61 -0.56
CA VAL A 156 -13.63 -18.26 -1.43
C VAL A 156 -13.68 -19.76 -1.13
N GLN A 157 -14.86 -20.26 -0.78
CA GLN A 157 -15.05 -21.70 -0.56
C GLN A 157 -14.81 -22.45 -1.88
N GLY A 158 -13.96 -23.49 -1.83
CA GLY A 158 -13.67 -24.33 -3.00
C GLY A 158 -12.47 -23.89 -3.86
N TYR A 159 -11.69 -22.87 -3.45
CA TYR A 159 -10.41 -22.56 -4.11
C TYR A 159 -9.44 -23.74 -4.00
N LYS A 160 -9.37 -24.58 -5.04
CA LYS A 160 -8.30 -25.54 -5.26
C LYS A 160 -7.19 -24.77 -5.98
N GLY A 161 -6.06 -24.55 -5.32
CA GLY A 161 -4.88 -23.98 -5.97
C GLY A 161 -4.61 -24.75 -7.27
N SER A 162 -4.26 -24.03 -8.33
CA SER A 162 -3.88 -24.62 -9.60
C SER A 162 -2.72 -25.61 -9.37
N ASN A 163 -3.05 -26.91 -9.34
CA ASN A 163 -2.08 -27.99 -9.43
C ASN A 163 -1.50 -27.99 -10.85
N THR A 164 -0.22 -27.67 -10.96
CA THR A 164 0.69 -28.07 -12.04
C THR A 164 2.09 -28.11 -11.40
N SER A 165 2.84 -29.20 -11.34
CA SER A 165 2.86 -30.33 -12.27
C SER A 165 3.25 -31.63 -11.57
N THR A 166 2.47 -32.67 -11.85
CA THR A 166 2.97 -34.04 -11.93
C THR A 166 3.89 -34.12 -13.14
N SER A 167 5.14 -34.54 -12.95
CA SER A 167 5.98 -35.27 -13.92
C SER A 167 7.06 -35.98 -13.14
#